data_AF-A0A938Y6W2-F1
#
_entry.id   AF-A0A938Y6W2-F1
#
_cell.length_a   1.000
_cell.length_b   1.000
_cell.length_c   1.000
_cell.angle_alpha   90.00
_cell.angle_beta   90.00
_cell.angle_gamma   90.00
#
_symmetry.space_group_name_H-M   'P 1'
#
loop_
_entity.id
_entity.type
_entity.pdbx_description
1 polymer ?
#
loop_
_entity_poly.entity_id
_entity_poly.type
_entity_poly.pdbx_seq_one_letter_code
_entity_poly.pdbx_strand_id
1 'polypeptide(L)'
;MAVARWRDRVARAVWAVCATLALVLAAAAFTFALEANGDNGLVTLIRDVADTVDMGFFDLDNPVKEFDGKNALVKTALFNYGIAAVVYLVLGRVLERVIRP
;
A
#
# COMPACT_ATOMS: atom_id res chain seq x y z
N MET A 1 -18.44 -10.56 -27.95
CA MET A 1 -19.05 -10.59 -26.59
C MET A 1 -18.20 -11.26 -25.51
N ALA A 2 -17.52 -12.40 -25.78
CA ALA A 2 -16.71 -13.10 -24.77
C ALA A 2 -15.43 -12.33 -24.37
N VAL A 3 -14.74 -11.72 -25.34
CA VAL A 3 -13.49 -10.96 -25.11
C VAL A 3 -13.72 -9.72 -24.23
N ALA A 4 -14.79 -8.97 -24.46
CA ALA A 4 -15.17 -7.83 -23.61
C ALA A 4 -15.42 -8.26 -22.16
N ARG A 5 -16.21 -9.32 -21.95
CA ARG A 5 -16.44 -9.90 -20.62
C ARG A 5 -15.17 -10.38 -19.93
N TRP A 6 -14.20 -10.90 -20.68
CA TRP A 6 -12.90 -11.30 -20.14
C TRP A 6 -12.06 -10.10 -19.71
N ARG A 7 -11.94 -9.07 -20.57
CA ARG A 7 -11.25 -7.81 -20.25
C ARG A 7 -11.83 -7.13 -19.02
N ASP A 8 -13.15 -7.13 -18.85
CA ASP A 8 -13.81 -6.58 -17.68
C ASP A 8 -13.52 -7.33 -16.38
N ARG A 9 -13.31 -8.65 -16.46
CA ARG A 9 -12.90 -9.47 -15.31
C ARG A 9 -11.44 -9.21 -14.95
N VAL A 10 -10.56 -9.17 -15.96
CA VAL A 10 -9.14 -8.88 -15.78
C VAL A 10 -8.96 -7.48 -15.19
N ALA A 11 -9.63 -6.46 -15.73
CA ALA A 11 -9.56 -5.10 -15.22
C ALA A 11 -9.97 -5.01 -13.75
N ARG A 12 -11.06 -5.69 -13.37
CA ARG A 12 -11.50 -5.76 -11.97
C ARG A 12 -10.53 -6.52 -11.08
N ALA A 13 -9.95 -7.62 -11.56
CA ALA A 13 -8.97 -8.38 -10.80
C ALA A 13 -7.69 -7.57 -10.56
N VAL A 14 -7.18 -6.88 -11.59
CA VAL A 14 -6.02 -5.98 -11.47
C VAL A 14 -6.30 -4.88 -10.46
N TRP A 15 -7.45 -4.21 -10.57
CA TRP A 15 -7.83 -3.18 -9.62
C TRP A 15 -7.96 -3.73 -8.19
N ALA A 16 -8.57 -4.91 -8.02
CA ALA A 16 -8.73 -5.54 -6.72
C ALA A 16 -7.37 -5.86 -6.08
N VAL A 17 -6.41 -6.38 -6.85
CA VAL A 17 -5.04 -6.62 -6.37
C VAL A 17 -4.40 -5.32 -5.91
N CYS A 18 -4.43 -4.26 -6.72
CA CYS A 18 -3.88 -2.95 -6.33
C CYS A 18 -4.56 -2.39 -5.07
N ALA A 19 -5.88 -2.54 -4.94
CA ALA A 19 -6.63 -2.10 -3.77
C ALA A 19 -6.25 -2.90 -2.51
N THR A 20 -6.02 -4.21 -2.64
CA THR A 20 -5.54 -5.05 -1.54
C THR A 20 -4.14 -4.64 -1.08
N LEU A 21 -3.22 -4.38 -2.02
CA LEU A 21 -1.87 -3.89 -1.69
C LEU A 21 -1.92 -2.54 -0.97
N ALA A 22 -2.75 -1.62 -1.47
CA ALA A 22 -2.98 -0.33 -0.81
C ALA A 22 -3.56 -0.49 0.62
N LEU A 23 -4.45 -1.46 0.83
CA LEU A 23 -5.04 -1.74 2.13
C LEU A 23 -4.00 -2.28 3.12
N VAL A 24 -3.07 -3.14 2.67
CA VAL A 24 -1.96 -3.63 3.51
C VAL A 24 -1.06 -2.48 3.95
N LEU A 25 -0.66 -1.61 3.01
CA LEU A 25 0.16 -0.43 3.32
C LEU A 25 -0.55 0.52 4.29
N ALA A 26 -1.85 0.77 4.08
CA ALA A 26 -2.65 1.57 5.00
C ALA A 26 -2.74 0.94 6.39
N ALA A 27 -2.93 -0.39 6.47
CA ALA A 27 -2.94 -1.11 7.73
C ALA A 27 -1.60 -0.98 8.46
N ALA A 28 -0.47 -1.16 7.76
CA ALA A 28 0.85 -0.96 8.33
C ALA A 28 1.03 0.47 8.86
N ALA A 29 0.68 1.49 8.09
CA ALA A 29 0.68 2.88 8.53
C ALA A 29 -0.13 3.09 9.83
N PHE A 30 -1.32 2.49 9.93
CA PHE A 30 -2.11 2.53 11.15
C PHE A 30 -1.45 1.82 12.34
N THR A 31 -0.74 0.71 12.11
CA THR A 31 -0.01 0.06 13.22
C THR A 31 1.08 0.95 13.80
N PHE A 32 1.71 1.81 12.99
CA PHE A 32 2.66 2.81 13.49
C PHE A 32 1.92 3.98 14.15
N ALA A 33 0.84 4.46 13.56
CA ALA A 33 0.02 5.56 14.08
C ALA A 33 -0.59 5.27 15.46
N LEU A 34 -0.99 4.02 15.70
CA LEU A 34 -1.58 3.57 16.96
C LEU A 34 -0.53 3.07 17.95
N GLU A 35 0.77 3.16 17.62
CA GLU A 35 1.86 2.59 18.42
C GLU A 35 1.58 1.12 18.80
N ALA A 36 1.06 0.36 17.83
CA ALA A 36 0.66 -1.02 18.04
C ALA A 36 1.88 -1.88 18.43
N ASN A 37 1.66 -2.81 19.36
CA ASN A 37 2.70 -3.67 19.91
C ASN A 37 3.42 -4.45 18.80
N GLY A 38 4.73 -4.21 18.66
CA GLY A 38 5.59 -4.88 17.68
C GLY A 38 5.82 -6.36 17.97
N ASP A 39 5.57 -6.82 19.19
CA ASP A 39 5.69 -8.23 19.57
C ASP A 39 4.44 -9.06 19.20
N ASN A 40 3.38 -8.41 18.71
CA ASN A 40 2.20 -9.11 18.23
C ASN A 40 2.44 -9.63 16.82
N GLY A 41 2.42 -10.96 16.65
CA GLY A 41 2.68 -11.59 15.35
C GLY A 41 1.80 -11.11 14.20
N LEU A 42 0.57 -10.62 14.47
CA LEU A 42 -0.28 -10.02 13.42
C LEU A 42 0.22 -8.63 13.02
N VAL A 43 0.68 -7.81 13.96
CA VAL A 43 1.26 -6.49 13.68
C VAL A 43 2.55 -6.63 12.90
N THR A 44 3.44 -7.53 13.33
CA THR A 44 4.68 -7.86 12.64
C THR A 44 4.38 -8.35 11.22
N LEU A 45 3.46 -9.31 11.06
CA LEU A 45 3.07 -9.82 9.74
C LEU A 45 2.59 -8.70 8.80
N ILE A 46 1.75 -7.79 9.28
CA ILE A 46 1.26 -6.67 8.44
C ILE A 46 2.40 -5.74 8.04
N ARG A 47 3.32 -5.43 8.96
CA ARG A 47 4.49 -4.58 8.68
C ARG A 47 5.43 -5.25 7.69
N ASP A 48 5.73 -6.54 7.85
CA ASP A 48 6.61 -7.30 6.95
C ASP A 48 6.03 -7.44 5.53
N VAL A 49 4.71 -7.67 5.42
CA VAL A 49 4.05 -7.70 4.11
C VAL A 49 4.05 -6.31 3.48
N ALA A 50 3.84 -5.24 4.25
CA ALA A 50 3.90 -3.88 3.74
C ALA A 50 5.30 -3.51 3.23
N ASP A 51 6.34 -3.88 3.97
CA ASP A 51 7.75 -3.73 3.60
C ASP A 51 8.07 -4.45 2.29
N THR A 52 7.52 -5.65 2.09
CA THR A 52 7.67 -6.37 0.81
C THR A 52 6.94 -5.66 -0.35
N VAL A 53 5.82 -5.01 -0.06
CA VAL A 53 4.91 -4.40 -1.06
C VAL A 53 5.31 -2.98 -1.44
N ASP A 54 6.05 -2.26 -0.59
CA ASP A 54 6.55 -0.93 -0.92
C ASP A 54 7.63 -0.95 -2.02
N MET A 55 8.15 -2.14 -2.36
CA MET A 55 9.14 -2.41 -3.40
C MET A 55 10.43 -1.58 -3.25
N GLY A 56 10.76 -1.14 -2.03
CA GLY A 56 11.93 -0.30 -1.73
C GLY A 56 11.78 1.18 -2.10
N PHE A 57 10.64 1.61 -2.67
CA PHE A 57 10.42 3.01 -3.05
C PHE A 57 9.89 3.87 -1.89
N PHE A 58 9.21 3.24 -0.93
CA PHE A 58 8.63 3.91 0.25
C PHE A 58 9.07 3.26 1.56
N ASP A 59 10.20 2.57 1.50
CA ASP A 59 10.86 1.91 2.61
C ASP A 59 11.17 2.92 3.73
N LEU A 60 11.05 2.48 4.98
CA LEU A 60 11.39 3.27 6.15
C LEU A 60 12.90 3.46 6.32
N ASP A 61 13.73 2.59 5.74
CA ASP A 61 15.19 2.70 5.76
C ASP A 61 15.71 3.73 4.75
N ASN A 62 14.94 4.02 3.69
CA ASN A 62 15.23 5.09 2.73
C ASN A 62 13.95 5.83 2.31
N PRO A 63 13.31 6.57 3.25
CA PRO A 63 12.00 7.12 3.04
C PRO A 63 12.05 8.31 2.07
N VAL A 64 11.01 8.44 1.23
CA VAL A 64 10.80 9.63 0.39
C VAL A 64 10.77 10.90 1.23
N LYS A 65 10.20 10.79 2.45
CA LYS A 65 10.21 11.88 3.42
C LYS A 65 10.49 11.35 4.81
N GLU A 66 11.62 11.76 5.36
CA GLU A 66 11.95 11.61 6.77
C GLU A 66 11.51 12.85 7.57
N PHE A 67 10.94 12.61 8.76
CA PHE A 67 10.54 13.65 9.71
C PHE A 67 11.37 13.58 10.97
N ASP A 68 11.81 14.73 11.47
CA ASP A 68 12.55 14.84 12.72
C ASP A 68 11.65 15.21 13.92
N GLY A 69 12.19 14.97 15.12
CA GLY A 69 11.60 15.39 16.39
C GLY A 69 10.55 14.41 16.93
N LYS A 70 9.56 14.95 17.67
CA LYS A 70 8.56 14.11 18.34
C LYS A 70 7.75 13.29 17.32
N ASN A 71 7.68 11.99 17.59
CA ASN A 71 6.98 10.99 16.78
C ASN A 71 7.48 10.92 15.33
N ALA A 72 8.78 11.18 15.13
CA ALA A 72 9.49 11.10 13.85
C ALA A 72 9.15 9.83 13.06
N LEU A 73 9.33 8.66 13.69
CA LEU A 73 9.06 7.36 13.08
C LEU A 73 7.59 7.24 12.62
N VAL A 74 6.65 7.60 13.50
CA VAL A 74 5.21 7.49 13.22
C VAL A 74 4.80 8.37 12.05
N LYS A 75 5.30 9.61 12.00
CA LYS A 75 5.03 10.55 10.89
C LYS A 75 5.64 10.05 9.59
N THR A 76 6.86 9.54 9.66
CA THR A 76 7.58 8.96 8.51
C THR A 76 6.80 7.76 7.96
N ALA A 77 6.38 6.81 8.80
CA ALA A 77 5.59 5.67 8.38
C ALA A 77 4.22 6.06 7.82
N LEU A 78 3.48 6.93 8.49
CA LEU A 78 2.18 7.43 8.01
C LEU A 78 2.28 8.08 6.64
N PHE A 79 3.32 8.88 6.41
CA PHE A 79 3.48 9.59 5.15
C PHE A 79 3.91 8.66 4.01
N ASN A 80 4.96 7.86 4.22
CA ASN A 80 5.53 7.03 3.16
C ASN A 80 4.57 5.89 2.76
N TYR A 81 4.08 5.11 3.73
CA TYR A 81 3.10 4.05 3.44
C TYR A 81 1.74 4.62 3.01
N GLY A 82 1.34 5.78 3.53
CA GLY A 82 0.13 6.47 3.10
C GLY A 82 0.18 6.87 1.61
N ILE A 83 1.28 7.48 1.17
CA ILE A 83 1.47 7.82 -0.26
C ILE A 83 1.61 6.57 -1.10
N ALA A 84 2.35 5.55 -0.65
CA ALA A 84 2.46 4.27 -1.34
C ALA A 84 1.08 3.66 -1.63
N ALA A 85 0.19 3.65 -0.63
CA ALA A 85 -1.18 3.18 -0.79
C ALA A 85 -1.94 3.97 -1.86
N VAL A 86 -1.82 5.31 -1.86
CA VAL A 86 -2.43 6.16 -2.90
C VAL A 86 -1.87 5.84 -4.28
N VAL A 87 -0.57 5.63 -4.41
CA VAL A 87 0.07 5.26 -5.69
C VAL A 87 -0.51 3.95 -6.23
N TYR A 88 -0.64 2.93 -5.39
CA TYR A 88 -1.28 1.67 -5.80
C TYR A 88 -2.74 1.86 -6.27
N LEU A 89 -3.53 2.67 -5.55
CA LEU A 89 -4.91 2.96 -5.94
C LEU A 89 -5.00 3.69 -7.27
N VAL A 90 -4.14 4.69 -7.48
CA VAL A 90 -4.10 5.47 -8.73
C VAL A 90 -3.65 4.60 -9.89
N LEU A 91 -2.55 3.85 -9.74
CA LEU A 91 -2.06 2.93 -10.77
C LEU A 91 -3.10 1.87 -11.11
N GLY A 92 -3.74 1.26 -10.11
CA GLY A 92 -4.82 0.30 -10.30
C GLY A 92 -5.97 0.90 -11.10
N ARG A 93 -6.35 2.15 -10.81
CA ARG A 93 -7.44 2.86 -11.54
C ARG A 93 -7.06 3.19 -12.98
N VAL A 94 -5.82 3.60 -13.22
CA VAL A 94 -5.30 3.88 -14.57
C VAL A 94 -5.25 2.60 -15.39
N LEU A 95 -4.67 1.53 -14.84
CA LEU A 95 -4.61 0.21 -15.48
C LEU A 95 -6.01 -0.33 -15.79
N GLU A 96 -6.93 -0.25 -14.84
CA GLU A 96 -8.33 -0.63 -15.04
C GLU A 96 -8.94 0.11 -16.24
N ARG A 97 -8.72 1.42 -16.34
CA ARG A 97 -9.26 2.26 -17.42
C ARG A 97 -8.63 1.96 -18.78
N VAL A 98 -7.35 1.56 -18.82
CA VAL A 98 -6.66 1.15 -20.05
C VAL A 98 -7.09 -0.25 -20.50
N ILE A 99 -7.32 -1.17 -19.55
CA ILE A 99 -7.71 -2.56 -19.85
C ILE A 99 -9.18 -2.65 -20.26
N ARG A 100 -10.06 -1.89 -19.60
CA ARG A 100 -11.47 -1.83 -19.96
C ARG A 100 -11.61 -1.34 -21.41
N PRO A 101 -12.46 -2.00 -22.22
CA PRO A 101 -12.71 -1.59 -23.60
C PRO A 101 -13.42 -0.25 -23.69
#